data_AF-D5RMQ4-F1
#
_entry.id   AF-D5RMQ4-F1
#
_cell.length_a   1.000
_cell.length_b   1.000
_cell.length_c   1.000
_cell.angle_alpha   90.00
_cell.angle_beta   90.00
_cell.angle_gamma   90.00
#
_symmetry.space_group_name_H-M   'P 1'
#
loop_
_entity.id
_entity.type
_entity.pdbx_description
1 polymer ?
#
loop_
_entity_poly.entity_id
_entity_poly.type
_entity_poly.pdbx_seq_one_letter_code
_entity_poly.pdbx_strand_id
1 'polypeptide(L)'
;AAIAALREQLRAMHALSRQPGQAPDIAALAEANERFHAAIDALAGNAFLLRALRALRAYDHFGRLRALRSTPQEPRRAWREHAAILSAIRRRDPGRAEARMRAHVTRSLEASGILEALDQDERDTP
;
A
#
# COMPACT_ATOMS: atom_id res chain seq x y z
N ALA A 1 -16.26 7.88 10.00
CA ALA A 1 -15.75 8.39 8.71
C ALA A 1 -14.61 7.53 8.16
N ALA A 2 -13.42 7.48 8.79
CA ALA A 2 -12.23 6.83 8.21
C ALA A 2 -12.37 5.31 7.92
N ILE A 3 -12.97 4.51 8.81
CA ILE A 3 -13.21 3.08 8.54
C ILE A 3 -14.15 2.87 7.33
N ALA A 4 -15.11 3.77 7.10
CA ALA A 4 -15.98 3.69 5.94
C ALA A 4 -15.20 3.96 4.65
N ALA A 5 -14.32 4.96 4.64
CA ALA A 5 -13.41 5.24 3.53
C ALA A 5 -12.49 4.04 3.23
N LEU A 6 -11.90 3.41 4.26
CA LEU A 6 -11.07 2.20 4.07
C LEU A 6 -11.86 1.06 3.42
N ARG A 7 -13.11 0.83 3.84
CA ARG A 7 -13.99 -0.19 3.23
C ARG A 7 -14.33 0.13 1.79
N GLU A 8 -14.55 1.40 1.47
CA GLU A 8 -14.84 1.86 0.13
C GLU A 8 -13.66 1.60 -0.81
N GLN A 9 -12.46 2.03 -0.43
CA GLN A 9 -11.27 1.83 -1.26
C GLN A 9 -10.93 0.33 -1.40
N LEU A 10 -11.14 -0.47 -0.36
CA LEU A 10 -10.96 -1.93 -0.44
C LEU A 10 -11.93 -2.59 -1.44
N ARG A 11 -13.18 -2.10 -1.53
CA ARG A 11 -14.14 -2.59 -2.54
C ARG A 11 -13.74 -2.17 -3.95
N ALA A 12 -13.29 -0.93 -4.12
CA ALA A 12 -12.79 -0.43 -5.40
C ALA A 12 -11.61 -1.29 -5.90
N MET A 13 -10.60 -1.52 -5.05
CA MET A 13 -9.46 -2.39 -5.38
C MET A 13 -9.90 -3.82 -5.73
N HIS A 14 -10.90 -4.37 -5.03
CA HIS A 14 -11.39 -5.72 -5.33
C HIS A 14 -12.05 -5.79 -6.72
N ALA A 15 -12.88 -4.81 -7.05
CA ALA A 15 -13.57 -4.74 -8.33
C ALA A 15 -12.58 -4.59 -9.49
N LEU A 16 -11.59 -3.70 -9.33
CA LEU A 16 -10.56 -3.41 -10.34
C LEU A 16 -9.57 -4.57 -10.54
N SER A 17 -9.33 -5.40 -9.51
CA SER A 17 -8.42 -6.57 -9.59
C SER A 17 -9.09 -7.87 -10.08
N ARG A 18 -10.41 -7.85 -10.33
CA ARG A 18 -11.20 -9.07 -10.63
C ARG A 18 -12.01 -9.02 -11.92
N GLN A 19 -11.71 -8.13 -12.87
CA GLN A 19 -12.44 -8.10 -14.13
C GLN A 19 -12.11 -9.34 -15.00
N PRO A 20 -13.09 -10.23 -15.27
CA PRO A 20 -12.85 -11.40 -16.12
C PRO A 20 -12.55 -10.97 -17.55
N GLY A 21 -11.50 -11.52 -18.15
CA GLY A 21 -11.16 -11.26 -19.56
C GLY A 21 -10.52 -9.90 -19.84
N GLN A 22 -10.21 -9.09 -18.81
CA GLN A 22 -9.53 -7.81 -18.97
C GLN A 22 -8.34 -7.70 -18.02
N ALA A 23 -7.29 -7.01 -18.48
CA ALA A 23 -6.18 -6.65 -17.62
C ALA A 23 -6.69 -5.67 -16.53
N PRO A 24 -6.14 -5.74 -15.30
CA PRO A 24 -6.51 -4.80 -14.25
C PRO A 24 -6.18 -3.37 -14.66
N ASP A 25 -7.09 -2.43 -14.38
CA ASP A 25 -6.80 -1.00 -14.50
C ASP A 25 -5.84 -0.57 -13.38
N ILE A 26 -4.54 -0.58 -13.70
CA ILE A 26 -3.47 -0.29 -12.76
C ILE A 26 -3.53 1.16 -12.27
N ALA A 27 -3.95 2.11 -13.12
CA ALA A 27 -4.02 3.51 -12.72
C ALA A 27 -5.11 3.71 -11.66
N ALA A 28 -6.31 3.16 -11.90
CA ALA A 28 -7.40 3.20 -10.94
C ALA A 28 -7.08 2.41 -9.65
N LEU A 29 -6.36 1.28 -9.76
CA LEU A 29 -5.89 0.51 -8.61
C LEU A 29 -4.91 1.31 -7.76
N ALA A 30 -3.94 1.98 -8.39
CA ALA A 30 -2.97 2.81 -7.69
C ALA A 30 -3.67 3.97 -6.97
N GLU A 31 -4.66 4.61 -7.60
CA GLU A 31 -5.43 5.69 -6.96
C GLU A 31 -6.23 5.19 -5.75
N ALA A 32 -6.94 4.06 -5.89
CA ALA A 32 -7.69 3.47 -4.77
C ALA A 32 -6.74 3.06 -3.63
N ASN A 33 -5.54 2.59 -3.97
CA ASN A 33 -4.50 2.26 -3.01
C ASN A 33 -4.01 3.51 -2.25
N GLU A 34 -3.68 4.59 -2.94
CA GLU A 34 -3.29 5.86 -2.32
C GLU A 34 -4.34 6.39 -1.34
N ARG A 35 -5.61 6.37 -1.75
CA ARG A 35 -6.74 6.78 -0.90
C ARG A 35 -6.89 5.88 0.33
N PHE A 36 -6.58 4.59 0.21
CA PHE A 36 -6.58 3.66 1.35
C PHE A 36 -5.49 4.03 2.36
N HIS A 37 -4.25 4.25 1.90
CA HIS A 37 -3.15 4.67 2.78
C HIS A 37 -3.43 6.03 3.43
N ALA A 38 -3.93 7.01 2.67
CA ALA A 38 -4.30 8.32 3.21
C ALA A 38 -5.38 8.24 4.32
N ALA A 39 -6.32 7.30 4.21
CA ALA A 39 -7.32 7.08 5.25
C ALA A 39 -6.76 6.42 6.52
N ILE A 40 -5.71 5.58 6.41
CA ILE A 40 -4.97 5.04 7.57
C ILE A 40 -4.16 6.15 8.25
N ASP A 41 -3.44 6.94 7.46
CA ASP A 41 -2.70 8.10 7.91
C ASP A 41 -3.59 9.05 8.73
N ALA A 42 -4.79 9.35 8.23
CA ALA A 42 -5.76 10.19 8.93
C ALA A 42 -6.23 9.60 10.27
N LEU A 43 -6.22 8.27 10.44
CA LEU A 43 -6.55 7.61 11.72
C LEU A 43 -5.46 7.80 12.78
N ALA A 44 -4.20 8.04 12.39
CA ALA A 44 -3.11 8.25 13.34
C ALA A 44 -3.25 9.56 14.11
N GLY A 45 -4.00 10.55 13.58
CA GLY A 45 -4.31 11.81 14.26
C GLY A 45 -3.11 12.68 14.63
N ASN A 46 -1.90 12.33 14.16
CA ASN A 46 -0.66 12.98 14.54
C ASN A 46 -0.07 13.74 13.35
N ALA A 47 -0.24 15.06 13.36
CA ALA A 47 0.21 15.95 12.29
C ALA A 47 1.73 15.91 12.07
N PHE A 48 2.52 15.66 13.12
CA PHE A 48 3.98 15.53 13.01
C PHE A 48 4.37 14.27 12.24
N LEU A 49 3.80 13.11 12.61
CA LEU A 49 4.03 11.84 11.90
C LEU A 49 3.58 11.93 10.44
N LEU A 50 2.43 12.57 10.18
CA LEU A 50 1.95 12.80 8.82
C LEU A 50 2.91 13.65 7.98
N ARG A 51 3.56 14.64 8.59
CA ARG A 51 4.57 15.48 7.93
C ARG A 51 5.84 14.70 7.60
N ALA A 52 6.31 13.86 8.51
CA ALA A 52 7.44 12.98 8.27
C ALA A 52 7.13 11.97 7.13
N LEU A 53 5.95 11.34 7.16
CA LEU A 53 5.51 10.43 6.10
C LEU A 53 5.38 11.13 4.74
N ARG A 54 5.00 12.41 4.70
CA ARG A 54 4.96 13.19 3.44
C ARG A 54 6.34 13.34 2.79
N ALA A 55 7.42 13.41 3.56
CA ALA A 55 8.76 13.46 2.98
C ALA A 55 9.13 12.15 2.27
N LEU A 56 8.59 11.02 2.73
CA LEU A 56 8.84 9.68 2.18
C LEU A 56 7.82 9.25 1.11
N ARG A 57 6.73 10.01 0.93
CA ARG A 57 5.59 9.63 0.06
C ARG A 57 5.97 9.41 -1.39
N ALA A 58 6.98 10.10 -1.92
CA ALA A 58 7.39 9.91 -3.31
C ALA A 58 7.87 8.46 -3.53
N TYR A 59 8.81 7.98 -2.71
CA TYR A 59 9.35 6.62 -2.80
C TYR A 59 8.28 5.56 -2.56
N ASP A 60 7.44 5.78 -1.55
CA ASP A 60 6.34 4.91 -1.19
C ASP A 60 5.28 4.81 -2.31
N HIS A 61 4.90 5.94 -2.91
CA HIS A 61 3.99 5.99 -4.06
C HIS A 61 4.57 5.26 -5.29
N PHE A 62 5.81 5.58 -5.67
CA PHE A 62 6.47 4.93 -6.80
C PHE A 62 6.66 3.43 -6.57
N GLY A 63 7.03 3.03 -5.36
CA GLY A 63 7.16 1.63 -4.96
C GLY A 63 5.85 0.88 -5.11
N ARG A 64 4.75 1.41 -4.58
CA ARG A 64 3.43 0.79 -4.72
C ARG A 64 2.97 0.69 -6.18
N LEU A 65 3.14 1.74 -6.97
CA LEU A 65 2.76 1.73 -8.39
C LEU A 65 3.55 0.67 -9.16
N ARG A 66 4.85 0.59 -8.92
CA ARG A 66 5.74 -0.37 -9.58
C ARG A 66 5.42 -1.80 -9.11
N ALA A 67 5.19 -2.01 -7.82
CA ALA A 67 4.76 -3.29 -7.26
C ALA A 67 3.48 -3.83 -7.91
N LEU A 68 2.47 -2.97 -8.12
CA LEU A 68 1.22 -3.36 -8.80
C LEU A 68 1.45 -3.81 -10.25
N ARG A 69 2.53 -3.34 -10.89
CA ARG A 69 2.91 -3.70 -12.27
C ARG A 69 3.86 -4.91 -12.32
N SER A 70 4.44 -5.32 -11.19
CA SER A 70 5.50 -6.33 -11.18
C SER A 70 5.02 -7.70 -11.67
N THR A 71 3.83 -8.14 -11.28
CA THR A 71 3.22 -9.36 -11.83
C THR A 71 1.69 -9.23 -11.92
N PRO A 72 1.01 -10.00 -12.81
CA PRO A 72 -0.45 -10.00 -12.90
C PRO A 72 -1.18 -10.37 -11.59
N GLN A 73 -0.51 -11.04 -10.66
CA GLN A 73 -1.06 -11.49 -9.39
C GLN A 73 -0.97 -10.43 -8.27
N GLU A 74 -0.10 -9.43 -8.43
CA GLU A 74 0.18 -8.42 -7.40
C GLU A 74 -1.04 -7.61 -6.97
N PRO A 75 -1.92 -7.13 -7.88
CA PRO A 75 -3.15 -6.43 -7.48
C PRO A 75 -4.04 -7.24 -6.53
N ARG A 76 -4.20 -8.54 -6.78
CA ARG A 76 -5.00 -9.42 -5.92
C ARG A 76 -4.31 -9.71 -4.60
N ARG A 77 -2.98 -9.77 -4.58
CA ARG A 77 -2.18 -9.93 -3.37
C ARG A 77 -2.28 -8.69 -2.48
N ALA A 78 -2.04 -7.50 -3.04
CA ALA A 78 -2.19 -6.22 -2.34
C ALA A 78 -3.59 -6.07 -1.75
N TRP A 79 -4.65 -6.42 -2.49
CA TRP A 79 -6.02 -6.41 -1.95
C TRP A 79 -6.18 -7.28 -0.69
N ARG A 80 -5.64 -8.50 -0.68
CA ARG A 80 -5.71 -9.39 0.51
C ARG A 80 -4.97 -8.79 1.71
N GLU A 81 -3.83 -8.16 1.47
CA GLU A 81 -3.04 -7.48 2.50
C GLU A 81 -3.81 -6.30 3.11
N HIS A 82 -4.41 -5.44 2.29
CA HIS A 82 -5.27 -4.34 2.75
C HIS A 82 -6.48 -4.84 3.55
N ALA A 83 -7.13 -5.93 3.10
CA ALA A 83 -8.23 -6.53 3.84
C ALA A 83 -7.80 -7.00 5.23
N ALA A 84 -6.62 -7.61 5.33
CA ALA A 84 -6.03 -8.04 6.60
C ALA A 84 -5.71 -6.86 7.54
N ILE A 85 -5.14 -5.77 7.01
CA ILE A 85 -4.84 -4.54 7.77
C ILE A 85 -6.14 -3.95 8.33
N LEU A 86 -7.14 -3.73 7.47
CA LEU A 86 -8.44 -3.20 7.89
C LEU A 86 -9.10 -4.10 8.96
N SER A 87 -8.96 -5.41 8.82
CA SER A 87 -9.47 -6.38 9.80
C SER A 87 -8.82 -6.21 11.17
N ALA A 88 -7.51 -5.98 11.24
CA ALA A 88 -6.79 -5.72 12.50
C ALA A 88 -7.20 -4.37 13.11
N ILE A 89 -7.31 -3.32 12.30
CA ILE A 89 -7.80 -1.99 12.73
C ILE A 89 -9.20 -2.10 13.33
N ARG A 90 -10.12 -2.82 12.67
CA ARG A 90 -11.50 -3.02 13.16
C ARG A 90 -11.57 -3.77 14.48
N ARG A 91 -10.63 -4.69 14.74
CA ARG A 91 -10.49 -5.40 16.01
C ARG A 91 -9.80 -4.57 17.10
N ARG A 92 -9.39 -3.33 16.80
CA ARG A 92 -8.60 -2.47 17.71
C ARG A 92 -7.33 -3.15 18.19
N ASP A 93 -6.66 -3.85 17.29
CA ASP A 93 -5.43 -4.59 17.54
C ASP A 93 -4.25 -3.86 16.88
N PRO A 94 -3.64 -2.88 17.57
CA PRO A 94 -2.61 -2.02 16.99
C PRO A 94 -1.35 -2.81 16.61
N GLY A 95 -0.92 -3.78 17.43
CA GLY A 95 0.26 -4.59 17.14
C GLY A 95 0.09 -5.41 15.86
N ARG A 96 -1.08 -6.03 15.66
CA ARG A 96 -1.35 -6.75 14.42
C ARG A 96 -1.57 -5.82 13.22
N ALA A 97 -2.11 -4.63 13.41
CA ALA A 97 -2.24 -3.66 12.33
C ALA A 97 -0.87 -3.16 11.86
N GLU A 98 0.03 -2.85 12.78
CA GLU A 98 1.40 -2.42 12.51
C GLU A 98 2.19 -3.53 11.80
N ALA A 99 2.21 -4.75 12.34
CA ALA A 99 2.94 -5.86 11.73
C ALA A 99 2.47 -6.16 10.30
N ARG A 100 1.16 -6.05 10.02
CA ARG A 100 0.60 -6.26 8.69
C ARG A 100 0.92 -5.12 7.73
N MET A 101 0.91 -3.88 8.19
CA MET A 101 1.30 -2.73 7.38
C MET A 101 2.79 -2.79 7.03
N ARG A 102 3.65 -3.10 8.02
CA ARG A 102 5.09 -3.26 7.80
C ARG A 102 5.37 -4.33 6.75
N ALA A 103 4.80 -5.52 6.90
CA ALA A 103 4.96 -6.60 5.93
C ALA A 103 4.48 -6.21 4.53
N HIS A 104 3.36 -5.49 4.42
CA HIS A 104 2.84 -4.99 3.15
C HIS A 104 3.78 -3.98 2.47
N VAL A 105 4.29 -2.99 3.21
CA VAL A 105 5.19 -1.95 2.67
C VAL A 105 6.51 -2.56 2.25
N THR A 106 7.17 -3.35 3.12
CA THR A 106 8.44 -4.02 2.79
C THR A 106 8.32 -4.84 1.52
N ARG A 107 7.29 -5.69 1.43
CA ARG A 107 7.03 -6.50 0.24
C ARG A 107 6.74 -5.67 -1.01
N SER A 108 6.02 -4.56 -0.88
CA SER A 108 5.75 -3.67 -2.02
C SER A 108 7.06 -3.04 -2.53
N LEU A 109 7.95 -2.66 -1.62
CA LEU A 109 9.27 -2.14 -1.98
C LEU A 109 10.17 -3.22 -2.62
N GLU A 110 10.17 -4.45 -2.10
CA GLU A 110 10.86 -5.60 -2.71
C GLU A 110 10.33 -5.87 -4.13
N ALA A 111 9.01 -6.02 -4.27
CA ALA A 111 8.38 -6.28 -5.56
C ALA A 111 8.62 -5.15 -6.57
N SER A 112 8.81 -3.92 -6.09
CA SER A 112 9.14 -2.77 -6.95
C SER A 112 10.60 -2.75 -7.42
N GLY A 113 11.51 -3.48 -6.76
CA GLY A 113 12.95 -3.41 -6.99
C GLY A 113 13.61 -2.13 -6.44
N ILE A 114 12.88 -1.29 -5.68
CA ILE A 114 13.45 -0.08 -5.06
C ILE A 114 14.46 -0.44 -3.99
N LEU A 115 14.21 -1.46 -3.16
CA LEU A 115 15.17 -1.88 -2.13
C LEU A 115 16.48 -2.37 -2.74
N GLU A 116 16.39 -3.15 -3.82
CA GLU A 116 17.58 -3.62 -4.53
C GLU A 116 18.38 -2.46 -5.12
N ALA A 117 17.71 -1.44 -5.66
CA ALA A 117 18.35 -0.24 -6.19
C ALA A 117 19.04 0.60 -5.09
N LEU A 118 18.43 0.72 -3.91
CA LEU A 118 19.01 1.44 -2.77
C LEU A 118 20.23 0.70 -2.20
N ASP A 119 20.14 -0.63 -2.05
CA ASP A 119 21.27 -1.45 -1.59
C ASP A 119 22.43 -1.47 -2.59
N GLN A 120 22.18 -1.23 -3.88
CA GLN A 120 23.22 -1.10 -4.91
C GLN A 120 23.91 0.26 -4.82
N ASP A 121 23.15 1.35 -4.66
CA ASP A 121 23.67 2.71 -4.53
C ASP A 121 24.59 2.86 -3.29
N GLU A 122 24.22 2.26 -2.15
CA GLU A 122 25.09 2.22 -0.95
C GLU A 122 26.39 1.43 -1.15
N ARG A 123 26.37 0.37 -1.99
CA ARG A 123 27.55 -0.44 -2.29
C ARG A 123 28.48 0.22 -3.31
N ASP A 124 27.95 1.07 -4.18
CA ASP A 124 28.67 1.77 -5.24
C ASP A 124 29.17 3.17 -4.80
N THR A 125 28.88 3.58 -3.57
CA THR A 125 29.43 4.82 -2.98
C THR A 125 30.90 4.59 -2.56
N PRO A 126 31.88 5.35 -3.12
CA PRO A 126 33.32 5.10 -2.93
C PRO A 126 33.86 5.43 -1.54
#